data_AF-A0A1V4XKL6-F1
#
_entry.id   AF-A0A1V4XKL6-F1
#
_cell.length_a   1.000
_cell.length_b   1.000
_cell.length_c   1.000
_cell.angle_alpha   90.00
_cell.angle_beta   90.00
_cell.angle_gamma   90.00
#
_symmetry.space_group_name_H-M   'P 1'
#
loop_
_entity.id
_entity.type
_entity.pdbx_description
1 polymer ?
#
loop_
_entity_poly.entity_id
_entity_poly.type
_entity_poly.pdbx_seq_one_letter_code
_entity_poly.pdbx_strand_id
1 'polypeptide(L)' 'MEGKDFKSDENLLKANIEAFERHIIVSALARTRGNQVLAAKQLGTTPRVIAHRIRKYGIRPGQFCVRNRD' A
#
# COMPACT_ATOMS: atom_id res chain seq x y z
N MET A 1 26.71 -3.36 20.56
CA MET A 1 26.27 -3.58 19.17
C MET A 1 25.03 -2.75 18.94
N GLU A 2 25.13 -1.62 18.24
CA GLU A 2 23.96 -0.95 17.70
C GLU A 2 24.43 -0.18 16.45
N GLY A 3 24.43 -0.89 15.32
CA GLY A 3 24.66 -0.28 14.02
C GLY A 3 23.43 0.53 13.65
N LYS A 4 23.45 1.84 13.90
CA LYS A 4 22.52 2.75 13.25
C LYS A 4 22.90 2.79 11.78
N ASP A 5 22.16 2.07 10.94
CA ASP A 5 22.25 2.16 9.49
C ASP A 5 22.02 3.62 9.07
N PHE A 6 23.11 4.35 8.83
CA PHE A 6 23.09 5.60 8.10
C PHE A 6 22.68 5.25 6.67
N LYS A 7 21.40 5.44 6.36
CA LYS A 7 20.87 5.23 5.01
C LYS A 7 21.62 6.16 4.05
N SER A 8 22.37 5.58 3.12
CA SER A 8 22.87 6.28 1.94
C SER A 8 21.72 6.95 1.19
N ASP A 9 21.97 8.09 0.55
CA ASP A 9 20.96 8.89 -0.16
C ASP A 9 20.17 8.07 -1.21
N GLU A 10 20.79 7.06 -1.84
CA GLU A 10 20.10 6.13 -2.74
C GLU A 10 18.93 5.40 -2.07
N ASN A 11 19.07 5.04 -0.79
CA ASN A 11 18.04 4.35 -0.05
C ASN A 11 16.95 5.32 0.46
N LEU A 12 17.24 6.61 0.54
CA LEU A 12 16.26 7.62 0.97
C LEU A 12 15.18 7.83 -0.09
N LEU A 13 15.55 7.99 -1.36
CA LEU A 13 14.57 8.13 -2.45
C LEU A 13 13.67 6.89 -2.53
N LYS A 14 14.28 5.70 -2.53
CA LYS A 14 13.55 4.42 -2.58
C LYS A 14 12.58 4.29 -1.41
N ALA A 15 13.01 4.61 -0.18
CA ALA A 15 12.15 4.54 1.00
C ALA A 15 10.96 5.51 0.92
N ASN A 16 11.18 6.73 0.41
CA ASN A 16 10.11 7.71 0.23
C ASN A 16 9.10 7.26 -0.84
N ILE A 17 9.56 6.70 -1.97
CA ILE A 17 8.68 6.14 -3.00
C ILE A 17 7.84 5.00 -2.41
N GLU A 18 8.45 4.09 -1.64
CA GLU A 18 7.73 2.98 -1.03
C GLU A 18 6.69 3.45 0.00
N ALA A 19 7.01 4.46 0.81
CA ALA A 19 6.08 5.06 1.74
C ALA A 19 4.89 5.72 1.02
N PHE A 20 5.16 6.48 -0.03
CA PHE A 20 4.15 7.14 -0.84
C PHE A 20 3.24 6.14 -1.57
N GLU A 21 3.81 5.13 -2.23
CA GLU A 21 3.06 4.06 -2.87
C GLU A 21 2.16 3.33 -1.87
N ARG A 22 2.69 2.97 -0.69
CA ARG A 22 1.92 2.31 0.37
C ARG A 22 0.76 3.18 0.82
N HIS A 23 0.99 4.48 1.02
CA HIS A 23 -0.04 5.44 1.43
C HIS A 23 -1.16 5.52 0.40
N ILE A 24 -0.84 5.69 -0.89
CA ILE A 24 -1.84 5.78 -1.95
C ILE A 24 -2.70 4.51 -2.04
N ILE A 25 -2.06 3.33 -1.96
CA ILE A 25 -2.77 2.05 -2.04
C ILE A 25 -3.71 1.87 -0.84
N VAL A 26 -3.25 2.18 0.37
CA VAL A 26 -4.08 2.12 1.59
C VAL A 26 -5.28 3.06 1.46
N SER A 27 -5.05 4.30 1.04
CA SER A 27 -6.12 5.29 0.86
C SER A 27 -7.14 4.86 -0.20
N ALA A 28 -6.70 4.26 -1.31
CA ALA A 28 -7.60 3.72 -2.33
C ALA A 28 -8.42 2.52 -1.81
N LEU A 29 -7.79 1.57 -1.12
CA LEU A 29 -8.48 0.44 -0.52
C LEU A 29 -9.49 0.87 0.55
N ALA A 30 -9.18 1.90 1.34
CA ALA A 30 -10.12 2.46 2.31
C ALA A 30 -11.37 3.04 1.62
N ARG A 31 -11.19 3.84 0.55
CA ARG A 31 -12.32 4.39 -0.24
C ARG A 31 -13.15 3.32 -0.93
N THR A 32 -12.54 2.21 -1.32
CA THR A 32 -13.22 1.11 -2.03
C THR A 32 -13.62 -0.05 -1.14
N ARG A 33 -13.58 0.13 0.20
CA ARG A 33 -13.93 -0.90 1.19
C ARG A 33 -13.20 -2.23 0.96
N GLY A 34 -11.90 -2.15 0.65
CA GLY A 34 -11.05 -3.31 0.40
C GLY A 34 -11.14 -3.90 -1.02
N ASN A 35 -11.98 -3.36 -1.91
CA ASN A 35 -12.10 -3.85 -3.29
C ASN A 35 -10.87 -3.45 -4.13
N GLN A 36 -10.01 -4.43 -4.42
CA GLN A 36 -8.75 -4.23 -5.17
C GLN A 36 -8.97 -3.87 -6.64
N VAL A 37 -10.04 -4.38 -7.27
CA VAL A 37 -10.34 -4.09 -8.69
C VAL A 37 -10.76 -2.63 -8.83
N LEU A 38 -11.64 -2.15 -7.94
CA LEU A 38 -12.03 -0.74 -7.90
C LEU A 38 -10.87 0.16 -7.50
N ALA A 39 -10.03 -0.25 -6.55
CA ALA A 39 -8.84 0.51 -6.16
C ALA A 39 -7.88 0.66 -7.35
N ALA A 40 -7.65 -0.42 -8.11
CA ALA A 40 -6.84 -0.37 -9.33
C ALA A 40 -7.42 0.59 -10.38
N LYS A 41 -8.74 0.54 -10.60
CA LYS A 41 -9.44 1.46 -11.50
C LYS A 41 -9.30 2.91 -11.06
N GLN A 42 -9.46 3.21 -9.77
CA GLN A 42 -9.28 4.56 -9.22
C GLN A 42 -7.85 5.08 -9.39
N LEU A 43 -6.86 4.19 -9.27
CA LEU A 43 -5.44 4.53 -9.38
C LEU A 43 -4.92 4.48 -10.83
N GLY A 44 -5.78 4.21 -11.83
CA GLY A 44 -5.39 4.14 -13.23
C GLY A 44 -4.40 3.00 -13.53
N THR A 45 -4.50 1.89 -12.82
CA THR A 45 -3.59 0.73 -12.97
C THR A 45 -4.36 -0.59 -13.05
N THR A 46 -3.63 -1.71 -13.04
CA THR A 46 -4.22 -3.06 -13.11
C THR A 46 -4.35 -3.71 -11.73
N PRO A 47 -5.33 -4.60 -11.54
CA PRO A 47 -5.45 -5.38 -10.29
C PRO A 47 -4.18 -6.17 -9.96
N ARG A 48 -3.43 -6.63 -10.96
CA ARG A 48 -2.16 -7.35 -10.78
C ARG A 48 -1.09 -6.47 -10.12
N VAL A 49 -0.96 -5.21 -10.55
CA VAL A 49 -0.02 -4.25 -9.95
C VAL A 49 -0.39 -4.00 -8.48
N ILE A 50 -1.67 -3.74 -8.20
CA ILE A 50 -2.16 -3.56 -6.83
C ILE A 50 -1.90 -4.80 -5.97
N ALA A 51 -2.21 -6.00 -6.46
CA ALA A 51 -1.96 -7.24 -5.73
C ALA A 51 -0.47 -7.43 -5.43
N HIS A 52 0.42 -7.09 -6.36
CA HIS A 52 1.87 -7.14 -6.14
C HIS A 52 2.32 -6.21 -5.02
N ARG A 53 1.83 -4.97 -5.02
CA ARG A 53 2.18 -3.96 -4.03
C ARG A 53 1.56 -4.26 -2.66
N ILE A 54 0.34 -4.79 -2.61
CA ILE A 54 -0.28 -5.28 -1.38
C ILE A 54 0.58 -6.35 -0.71
N ARG A 55 1.05 -7.35 -1.50
CA ARG A 55 1.97 -8.38 -1.00
C ARG A 55 3.30 -7.78 -0.54
N LYS A 56 3.90 -6.89 -1.34
CA LYS A 56 5.17 -6.22 -1.01
C LYS A 56 5.09 -5.44 0.31
N TYR A 57 3.99 -4.74 0.55
CA TYR A 57 3.82 -3.86 1.70
C TYR A 57 3.06 -4.48 2.88
N GLY A 58 2.75 -5.78 2.82
CA GLY A 58 2.03 -6.50 3.87
C GLY A 58 0.65 -5.92 4.18
N ILE A 59 -0.02 -5.31 3.20
CA ILE A 59 -1.34 -4.70 3.38
C ILE A 59 -2.40 -5.81 3.45
N ARG A 60 -3.37 -5.71 4.37
CA ARG A 60 -4.48 -6.67 4.47
C ARG A 60 -5.78 -6.02 3.97
N PRO A 61 -6.23 -6.29 2.73
CA PRO A 61 -7.42 -5.61 2.17
C PRO A 61 -8.70 -5.82 2.98
N GLY A 62 -8.84 -6.99 3.62
CA GLY A 62 -10.00 -7.32 4.44
C GLY A 62 -10.19 -6.43 5.68
N GLN A 63 -9.17 -5.68 6.10
CA GLN A 63 -9.28 -4.74 7.22
C GLN A 63 -10.05 -3.46 6.84
N PHE A 64 -10.24 -3.20 5.54
CA PHE A 64 -10.98 -2.04 5.03
C PHE A 64 -12.45 -2.35 4.73
N CYS A 65 -12.85 -3.62 4.82
CA CYS A 65 -14.25 -3.99 4.75
C CYS A 65 -14.93 -3.53 6.05
N VAL A 66 -15.81 -2.52 5.98
CA VAL A 66 -16.64 -2.15 7.12
C VAL A 66 -17.57 -3.33 7.39
N ARG A 67 -17.26 -4.10 8.43
CA ARG A 67 -18.13 -5.14 8.93
C ARG A 67 -19.13 -4.42 9.85
N ASN A 68 -20.30 -4.05 9.32
CA ASN A 68 -21.41 -3.63 10.18
C ASN A 68 -21.61 -4.75 11.21
N ARG A 69 -21.24 -4.47 12.46
CA ARG A 69 -21.73 -5.22 13.61
C ARG A 69 -22.94 -4.43 14.08
N ASP A 70 -24.10 -4.88 13.65
CA ASP A 70 -25.37 -4.54 14.27
C ASP A 70 -25.74 -5.71 15.20
#